data_AF-A0A6J7QKR9-F1
#
_entry.id   AF-A0A6J7QKR9-F1
#
_cell.length_a   1.000
_cell.length_b   1.000
_cell.length_c   1.000
_cell.angle_alpha   90.00
_cell.angle_beta   90.00
_cell.angle_gamma   90.00
#
_symmetry.space_group_name_H-M   'P 1'
#
loop_
_entity.id
_entity.type
_entity.pdbx_description
1 polymer ?
#
loop_
_entity_poly.entity_id
_entity_poly.type
_entity_poly.pdbx_seq_one_letter_code
_entity_poly.pdbx_strand_id
1 'polypeptide(L)'
;MYGNPGQTNYGAAKAGIAAFTNIAALELARYGVTVNAVGPVALTRMTEGLGPAPETDEAREARSPKWIAPIVTWLASEQSADVSGRVFEASGQVLAVAEGWVRGPRHAPVDDPTILGPIVAELLSKARPNSGMNGEPGGAPQPRQK
;
A
#
# COMPACT_ATOMS: atom_id res chain seq x y z
N MET A 1 1.19 1.85 -4.19
CA MET A 1 0.69 2.61 -3.01
C MET A 1 1.82 3.37 -2.32
N TYR A 2 3.02 2.80 -2.18
CA TYR A 2 4.15 3.43 -1.49
C TYR A 2 4.96 4.43 -2.31
N GLY A 3 4.43 4.85 -3.47
CA GLY A 3 5.13 5.72 -4.41
C GLY A 3 6.15 4.99 -5.28
N ASN A 4 6.29 5.45 -6.52
CA ASN A 4 7.39 5.06 -7.40
C ASN A 4 7.75 6.28 -8.27
N PRO A 5 8.97 6.82 -8.18
CA PRO A 5 9.41 7.95 -8.99
C PRO A 5 9.19 7.72 -10.49
N GLY A 6 8.75 8.75 -11.20
CA GLY A 6 8.42 8.66 -12.63
C GLY A 6 7.05 8.04 -12.95
N GLN A 7 6.28 7.62 -11.94
CA GLN A 7 4.98 6.98 -12.12
C GLN A 7 3.83 7.75 -11.43
N THR A 8 3.87 9.08 -11.38
CA THR A 8 2.87 9.90 -10.66
C THR A 8 1.43 9.62 -11.11
N ASN A 9 1.20 9.50 -12.42
CA ASN A 9 -0.12 9.18 -12.99
C ASN A 9 -0.61 7.78 -12.58
N TYR A 10 0.25 6.76 -12.70
CA TYR A 10 -0.05 5.38 -12.33
C TYR A 10 -0.27 5.26 -10.81
N GLY A 11 0.60 5.88 -10.02
CA GLY A 11 0.50 5.93 -8.56
C GLY A 11 -0.80 6.57 -8.10
N ALA A 12 -1.18 7.72 -8.69
CA ALA A 12 -2.46 8.37 -8.39
C ALA A 12 -3.65 7.46 -8.73
N ALA A 13 -3.67 6.85 -9.92
CA ALA A 13 -4.73 5.94 -10.32
C ALA A 13 -4.85 4.73 -9.37
N LYS A 14 -3.72 4.09 -9.01
CA LYS A 14 -3.72 2.92 -8.11
C LYS A 14 -4.06 3.28 -6.66
N ALA A 15 -3.68 4.47 -6.18
CA ALA A 15 -4.13 4.98 -4.90
C ALA A 15 -5.66 5.22 -4.90
N GLY A 16 -6.20 5.73 -6.02
CA GLY A 16 -7.65 5.85 -6.23
C GLY A 16 -8.36 4.51 -6.15
N ILE A 17 -7.83 3.46 -6.77
CA ILE A 17 -8.39 2.10 -6.67
C ILE A 17 -8.37 1.58 -5.22
N ALA A 18 -7.29 1.80 -4.48
CA ALA A 18 -7.20 1.40 -3.07
C ALA A 18 -8.26 2.13 -2.22
N ALA A 19 -8.44 3.43 -2.41
CA ALA A 19 -9.49 4.20 -1.73
C ALA A 19 -10.90 3.73 -2.15
N PHE A 20 -11.12 3.50 -3.44
CA PHE A 20 -12.38 2.96 -3.97
C PHE A 20 -12.73 1.62 -3.34
N THR A 21 -11.75 0.73 -3.18
CA THR A 21 -11.91 -0.58 -2.52
C THR A 21 -12.46 -0.42 -1.10
N ASN A 22 -11.90 0.51 -0.33
CA ASN A 22 -12.37 0.78 1.04
C ASN A 22 -13.79 1.31 1.08
N ILE A 23 -14.14 2.24 0.17
CA ILE A 23 -15.49 2.82 0.11
C ILE A 23 -16.51 1.75 -0.31
N ALA A 24 -16.22 1.02 -1.38
CA ALA A 24 -17.08 -0.04 -1.87
C ALA A 24 -17.29 -1.15 -0.82
N ALA A 25 -16.25 -1.51 -0.06
CA ALA A 25 -16.37 -2.45 1.05
C ALA A 25 -17.39 -1.97 2.10
N LEU A 26 -17.37 -0.69 2.47
CA LEU A 26 -18.31 -0.11 3.43
C LEU A 26 -19.74 -0.06 2.87
N GLU A 27 -19.91 0.33 1.60
CA GLU A 27 -21.22 0.46 0.96
C GLU A 27 -21.91 -0.88 0.73
N LEU A 28 -21.13 -1.91 0.43
CA LEU A 28 -21.63 -3.23 0.05
C LEU A 28 -21.71 -4.22 1.23
N ALA A 29 -21.11 -3.89 2.38
CA ALA A 29 -21.18 -4.70 3.59
C ALA A 29 -22.62 -5.06 3.98
N ARG A 30 -23.58 -4.14 3.82
CA ARG A 30 -25.00 -4.36 4.11
C ARG A 30 -25.66 -5.46 3.26
N TYR A 31 -25.03 -5.87 2.16
CA TYR A 31 -25.50 -6.92 1.27
C TYR A 31 -24.70 -8.23 1.44
N GLY A 32 -23.79 -8.30 2.41
CA GLY A 32 -22.91 -9.46 2.59
C GLY A 32 -21.86 -9.61 1.49
N VAL A 33 -21.55 -8.54 0.75
CA VAL A 33 -20.53 -8.55 -0.30
C VAL A 33 -19.21 -8.00 0.24
N THR A 34 -18.13 -8.75 0.05
CA THR A 34 -16.77 -8.33 0.39
C THR A 34 -16.09 -7.65 -0.79
N VAL A 35 -15.21 -6.68 -0.50
CA VAL A 35 -14.44 -5.96 -1.52
C VAL A 35 -13.00 -5.81 -1.03
N ASN A 36 -12.04 -6.34 -1.79
CA ASN A 36 -10.62 -6.26 -1.47
C ASN A 36 -9.82 -5.94 -2.74
N ALA A 37 -8.57 -5.49 -2.57
CA ALA A 37 -7.65 -5.25 -3.68
C ALA A 37 -6.35 -6.03 -3.50
N VAL A 38 -5.67 -6.27 -4.61
CA VAL A 38 -4.33 -6.90 -4.64
C VAL A 38 -3.38 -5.98 -5.40
N GLY A 39 -2.23 -5.69 -4.79
CA GLY A 39 -1.07 -5.03 -5.37
C GLY A 39 -0.02 -6.07 -5.77
N PRO A 40 0.00 -6.52 -7.04
CA PRO A 40 0.90 -7.59 -7.47
C PRO A 40 2.29 -7.07 -7.84
N VAL A 41 3.30 -7.91 -7.61
CA VAL A 41 4.63 -7.79 -8.23
C VAL A 41 4.95 -9.10 -8.94
N ALA A 42 5.05 -9.05 -10.27
CA ALA A 42 5.33 -10.21 -11.10
C ALA A 42 6.03 -9.85 -12.42
N LEU A 43 6.79 -10.80 -12.95
CA LEU A 43 7.36 -10.78 -14.29
C LEU A 43 6.33 -11.30 -15.29
N THR A 44 5.98 -10.48 -16.26
CA THR A 44 5.04 -10.75 -17.34
C THR A 44 5.57 -10.09 -18.62
N ARG A 45 4.98 -10.41 -19.78
CA ARG A 45 5.29 -9.71 -21.04
C ARG A 45 5.22 -8.18 -20.94
N MET A 46 4.37 -7.64 -20.05
CA MET A 46 4.23 -6.19 -19.83
C MET A 46 5.32 -5.61 -18.92
N THR A 47 5.97 -6.43 -18.07
CA THR A 47 6.91 -5.98 -17.04
C THR A 47 8.36 -6.41 -17.28
N GLU A 48 8.62 -7.27 -18.27
CA GLU A 48 9.97 -7.76 -18.64
C GLU A 48 10.98 -6.66 -18.95
N GLY A 49 10.53 -5.50 -19.46
CA GLY A 49 11.41 -4.36 -19.79
C GLY A 49 11.47 -3.26 -18.73
N LEU A 50 10.79 -3.41 -17.58
CA LEU A 50 10.69 -2.34 -16.57
C LEU A 50 11.85 -2.34 -15.55
N GLY A 51 12.71 -3.36 -15.58
CA GLY A 51 13.84 -3.48 -14.68
C GLY A 51 14.81 -4.57 -15.12
N PRO A 52 15.81 -4.90 -14.28
CA PRO A 52 16.78 -5.93 -14.59
C PRO A 52 16.11 -7.28 -14.84
N ALA A 53 16.48 -7.91 -15.97
CA ALA A 53 16.04 -9.26 -16.29
C ALA A 53 16.55 -10.25 -15.21
N PRO A 54 15.82 -11.33 -14.92
CA PRO A 54 16.35 -12.40 -14.07
C PRO A 54 17.56 -13.04 -14.71
N GLU A 55 18.64 -13.15 -13.94
CA GLU A 55 19.86 -13.83 -14.36
C GLU A 55 19.81 -15.34 -14.09
N THR A 56 18.93 -15.79 -13.17
CA THR A 56 18.76 -17.21 -12.81
C THR A 56 17.32 -17.67 -12.92
N ASP A 57 17.12 -18.98 -13.03
CA ASP A 57 15.80 -19.61 -13.04
C ASP A 57 15.06 -19.38 -11.73
N GLU A 58 15.76 -19.42 -10.59
CA GLU A 58 15.20 -19.12 -9.27
C GLU A 58 14.72 -17.68 -9.17
N ALA A 59 15.50 -16.73 -9.69
CA ALA A 59 15.13 -15.32 -9.73
C ALA A 59 13.93 -15.03 -10.67
N ARG A 60 13.78 -15.85 -11.73
CA ARG A 60 12.60 -15.82 -12.62
C ARG A 60 11.39 -16.39 -11.89
N GLU A 61 11.56 -17.52 -11.21
CA GLU A 61 10.52 -18.21 -10.47
C GLU A 61 9.98 -17.38 -9.30
N ALA A 62 10.85 -16.69 -8.55
CA ALA A 62 10.46 -15.76 -7.49
C ALA A 62 9.61 -14.58 -7.99
N ARG A 63 9.67 -14.26 -9.29
CA ARG A 63 8.83 -13.24 -9.93
C ARG A 63 7.68 -13.83 -10.74
N SER A 64 7.44 -15.13 -10.66
CA SER A 64 6.38 -15.78 -11.41
C SER A 64 5.00 -15.20 -11.03
N PRO A 65 4.11 -14.91 -12.00
CA PRO A 65 2.76 -14.43 -11.72
C PRO A 65 1.92 -15.46 -10.96
N LYS A 66 2.37 -16.72 -10.89
CA LYS A 66 1.69 -17.77 -10.12
C LYS A 66 1.54 -17.41 -8.64
N TRP A 67 2.44 -16.60 -8.08
CA TRP A 67 2.37 -16.20 -6.67
C TRP A 67 1.22 -15.25 -6.34
N ILE A 68 0.57 -14.68 -7.37
CA ILE A 68 -0.58 -13.79 -7.21
C ILE A 68 -1.89 -14.60 -7.13
N ALA A 69 -1.96 -15.73 -7.84
CA ALA A 69 -3.17 -16.52 -7.97
C ALA A 69 -3.74 -17.07 -6.64
N PRO A 70 -2.92 -17.55 -5.66
CA PRO A 70 -3.43 -18.08 -4.41
C PRO A 70 -4.29 -17.10 -3.61
N ILE A 71 -3.81 -15.86 -3.40
CA ILE A 71 -4.57 -14.88 -2.61
C ILE A 71 -5.86 -14.46 -3.34
N VAL A 72 -5.81 -14.30 -4.66
CA VAL A 72 -7.01 -13.96 -5.46
C VAL A 72 -8.04 -15.09 -5.40
N THR A 73 -7.59 -16.35 -5.52
CA THR A 73 -8.47 -17.52 -5.45
C THR A 73 -9.10 -17.66 -4.07
N TRP A 74 -8.32 -17.43 -3.01
CA TRP A 74 -8.82 -17.48 -1.64
C TRP A 74 -9.84 -16.36 -1.35
N LEU A 75 -9.58 -15.13 -1.81
CA LEU A 75 -10.52 -13.99 -1.71
C LEU A 75 -11.81 -14.18 -2.51
N ALA A 76 -11.83 -15.10 -3.48
CA ALA A 76 -13.03 -15.49 -4.21
C ALA A 76 -13.79 -16.67 -3.57
N SER A 77 -13.28 -17.21 -2.44
CA SER A 77 -13.87 -18.36 -1.75
C SER A 77 -14.71 -17.96 -0.54
N GLU A 78 -15.61 -18.85 -0.13
CA GLU A 78 -16.44 -18.68 1.08
C GLU A 78 -15.60 -18.49 2.36
N GLN A 79 -14.37 -19.00 2.40
CA GLN A 79 -13.48 -18.84 3.55
C GLN A 79 -13.07 -17.39 3.82
N SER A 80 -13.25 -16.50 2.83
CA SER A 80 -12.90 -15.09 2.94
C SER A 80 -14.08 -14.18 3.32
N ALA A 81 -15.23 -14.74 3.70
CA ALA A 81 -16.47 -14.00 3.97
C ALA A 81 -16.32 -12.84 4.97
N ASP A 82 -15.42 -12.96 5.94
CA ASP A 82 -15.16 -11.93 6.96
C ASP A 82 -14.03 -10.95 6.60
N VAL A 83 -13.48 -11.03 5.38
CA VAL A 83 -12.38 -10.18 4.92
C VAL A 83 -12.89 -9.19 3.88
N SER A 84 -12.92 -7.90 4.24
CA SER A 84 -13.33 -6.81 3.35
C SER A 84 -12.54 -5.53 3.66
N GLY A 85 -12.42 -4.64 2.66
CA GLY A 85 -11.73 -3.36 2.77
C GLY A 85 -10.22 -3.48 2.96
N ARG A 86 -9.61 -4.60 2.52
CA ARG A 86 -8.17 -4.82 2.63
C ARG A 86 -7.49 -4.70 1.29
N VAL A 87 -6.22 -4.31 1.34
CA VAL A 87 -5.32 -4.34 0.18
C VAL A 87 -4.16 -5.27 0.50
N PHE A 88 -3.96 -6.28 -0.33
CA PHE A 88 -2.91 -7.29 -0.16
C PHE A 88 -1.79 -7.05 -1.15
N GLU A 89 -0.55 -7.08 -0.69
CA GLU A 89 0.61 -7.21 -1.57
C GLU A 89 0.93 -8.66 -1.79
N ALA A 90 1.19 -9.05 -3.04
CA ALA A 90 1.51 -10.42 -3.38
C ALA A 90 2.65 -10.47 -4.39
N SER A 91 3.60 -11.36 -4.12
CA SER A 91 4.76 -11.67 -4.96
C SER A 91 5.35 -13.01 -4.51
N GLY A 92 6.39 -13.51 -5.19
CA GLY A 92 7.13 -14.68 -4.70
C GLY A 92 8.07 -14.37 -3.52
N GLN A 93 8.10 -13.13 -3.01
CA GLN A 93 8.91 -12.73 -1.85
C GLN A 93 8.05 -12.42 -0.62
N VAL A 94 6.85 -11.87 -0.82
CA VAL A 94 6.00 -11.41 0.26
C VAL A 94 4.52 -11.57 -0.09
N LEU A 95 3.75 -12.02 0.91
CA LEU A 95 2.31 -11.79 1.01
C LEU A 95 2.10 -10.92 2.25
N ALA A 96 1.67 -9.67 2.06
CA ALA A 96 1.50 -8.72 3.14
C ALA A 96 0.16 -8.00 3.05
N VAL A 97 -0.31 -7.47 4.17
CA VAL A 97 -1.44 -6.55 4.17
C VAL A 97 -0.90 -5.13 4.19
N ALA A 98 -1.31 -4.34 3.20
CA ALA A 98 -1.01 -2.93 3.22
C ALA A 98 -1.88 -2.22 4.26
N GLU A 99 -1.24 -1.66 5.27
CA GLU A 99 -1.94 -0.92 6.31
C GLU A 99 -2.28 0.49 5.81
N GLY A 100 -3.57 0.84 5.88
CA GLY A 100 -4.08 2.13 5.43
C GLY A 100 -3.58 3.32 6.26
N TRP A 101 -4.12 4.49 5.94
CA TRP A 101 -3.87 5.71 6.70
C TRP A 101 -4.51 5.60 8.09
N VAL A 102 -3.71 5.83 9.13
CA VAL A 102 -4.17 5.93 10.51
C VAL A 102 -3.87 7.33 11.04
N ARG A 103 -4.72 7.83 11.94
CA ARG A 103 -4.48 9.11 12.60
C ARG A 103 -3.29 8.96 13.56
N GLY A 104 -2.23 9.74 13.32
CA GLY A 104 -1.04 9.79 14.16
C GLY A 104 -1.19 10.71 15.39
N PRO A 105 -0.07 11.24 15.94
CA PRO A 105 -0.07 12.25 17.00
C PRO A 105 -0.99 13.42 16.70
N ARG A 106 -1.56 14.03 17.75
CA ARG A 106 -2.57 15.09 17.63
C ARG A 106 -2.36 16.19 18.66
N HIS A 107 -2.81 17.39 18.30
CA HIS A 107 -2.89 18.58 19.16
C HIS A 107 -4.29 19.18 19.00
N ALA A 108 -4.73 20.00 19.97
CA ALA A 108 -5.95 20.79 19.82
C ALA A 108 -5.82 21.79 18.63
N PRO A 109 -6.90 22.20 17.98
CA PRO A 109 -6.81 23.22 16.92
C PRO A 109 -6.26 24.54 17.48
N VAL A 110 -5.48 25.24 16.66
CA VAL A 110 -4.96 26.58 16.95
C VAL A 110 -5.33 27.51 15.79
N ASP A 111 -5.61 28.78 16.10
CA ASP A 111 -5.96 29.82 15.13
C ASP A 111 -4.80 30.78 14.84
N ASP A 112 -3.82 30.88 15.74
CA ASP A 112 -2.57 31.61 15.53
C ASP A 112 -1.55 30.77 14.72
N PRO A 113 -1.21 31.17 13.48
CA PRO A 113 -0.23 30.44 12.68
C PRO A 113 1.21 30.57 13.21
N THR A 114 1.51 31.56 14.05
CA THR A 114 2.87 31.83 14.53
C THR A 114 3.36 30.78 15.54
N ILE A 115 2.45 30.05 16.19
CA ILE A 115 2.77 28.98 17.15
C ILE A 115 2.85 27.58 16.52
N LEU A 116 2.56 27.43 15.23
CA LEU A 116 2.51 26.12 14.58
C LEU A 116 3.87 25.42 14.51
N GLY A 117 4.97 26.17 14.41
CA GLY A 117 6.31 25.59 14.23
C GLY A 117 6.67 24.56 15.31
N PRO A 118 6.69 24.95 16.60
CA PRO A 118 6.95 24.03 17.71
C PRO A 118 5.94 22.88 17.80
N ILE A 119 4.65 23.14 17.58
CA ILE A 119 3.59 22.13 17.63
C ILE A 119 3.83 21.06 16.55
N VAL A 120 4.07 21.46 15.30
CA VAL A 120 4.32 20.54 14.18
C VAL A 120 5.60 19.74 14.43
N ALA A 121 6.66 20.35 14.95
CA ALA A 121 7.89 19.65 15.28
C ALA A 121 7.67 18.55 16.34
N GLU A 122 6.87 18.84 17.38
CA GLU A 122 6.50 17.84 18.40
C GLU A 122 5.65 16.70 17.82
N LEU A 123 4.67 17.00 16.97
CA LEU A 123 3.83 15.99 16.33
C LEU A 123 4.66 15.07 15.42
N LEU A 124 5.58 15.65 14.63
CA LEU A 124 6.44 14.90 13.73
C LEU A 124 7.48 14.04 14.47
N SER A 125 7.97 14.46 15.64
CA SER A 125 8.91 13.65 16.44
C SER A 125 8.28 12.40 17.03
N LYS A 126 6.96 12.38 17.18
CA LYS A 126 6.16 11.25 17.68
C LYS A 126 5.50 10.45 16.57
N ALA A 127 5.48 10.95 15.34
CA ALA A 127 4.80 10.30 14.23
C ALA A 127 5.60 9.09 13.74
N ARG A 128 4.90 8.07 13.23
CA ARG A 128 5.56 6.96 12.53
C ARG A 128 6.33 7.52 11.33
N PRO A 129 7.53 6.98 11.00
CA PRO A 129 8.24 7.34 9.78
C PRO A 129 7.40 7.09 8.52
N ASN A 130 7.68 7.83 7.45
CA ASN A 130 7.09 7.51 6.15
C ASN A 130 7.54 6.13 5.68
N SER A 131 6.67 5.39 4.99
CA SER A 131 7.07 4.14 4.32
C SER A 131 7.94 4.44 3.10
N GLY A 132 8.94 3.58 2.87
CA GLY A 132 9.68 3.52 1.61
C GLY A 132 8.89 2.84 0.51
N MET A 133 9.44 2.81 -0.70
CA MET A 133 8.82 2.15 -1.86
C MET A 133 8.56 0.64 -1.66
N ASN A 134 9.29 0.02 -0.73
CA ASN A 134 9.15 -1.37 -0.32
C ASN A 134 8.08 -1.59 0.77
N GLY A 135 7.34 -0.55 1.17
CA GLY A 135 6.32 -0.62 2.22
C GLY A 135 6.86 -0.45 3.64
N GLU A 136 8.16 -0.66 3.87
CA GLU A 136 8.78 -0.60 5.18
C GLU A 136 8.93 0.83 5.71
N PRO A 137 8.73 1.09 7.02
CA PRO A 137 8.96 2.40 7.62
C PRO A 137 10.40 2.88 7.46
N GLY A 138 10.60 4.19 7.32
CA GLY A 138 11.91 4.83 7.32
C GLY A 138 12.50 5.12 5.93
N GLY A 139 11.80 4.76 4.84
CA GLY A 139 12.26 5.09 3.50
C GLY A 139 12.12 6.57 3.14
N ALA A 140 12.94 7.05 2.20
CA ALA A 140 12.88 8.45 1.76
C ALA A 140 11.57 8.76 1.01
N PRO A 141 11.02 9.99 1.11
CA PRO A 141 11.50 11.13 1.91
C PRO A 141 11.06 11.03 3.38
N GLN A 142 11.90 11.52 4.30
CA GLN A 142 11.54 11.69 5.72
C GLN A 142 11.52 13.19 6.08
N PRO A 143 10.67 13.61 7.04
CA PRO A 143 10.76 14.95 7.61
C PRO A 143 12.18 15.19 8.14
N ARG A 144 12.81 16.30 7.74
CA ARG A 144 14.12 16.68 8.28
C ARG A 144 13.92 17.10 9.74
N GLN A 145 14.64 16.46 10.66
CA GLN A 145 14.82 17.02 11.99
C GLN A 145 15.66 18.29 11.82
N LYS A 146 15.08 19.44 12.19
CA LYS A 146 15.82 20.70 12.32
C LYS A 146 16.31 20.84 13.74
#